data_AF-A0A329ST00-F1
#
_entry.id   AF-A0A329ST00-F1
#
_cell.length_a   1.000
_cell.length_b   1.000
_cell.length_c   1.000
_cell.angle_alpha   90.00
_cell.angle_beta   90.00
_cell.angle_gamma   90.00
#
_symmetry.space_group_name_H-M   'P 1'
#
loop_
_entity.id
_entity.type
_entity.pdbx_description
1 polymer ?
#
loop_
_entity_poly.entity_id
_entity_poly.type
_entity_poly.pdbx_seq_one_letter_code
_entity_poly.pdbx_strand_id
1 'polypeptide(L)' 'MASMKADLRLAFEPPQDESVQRSAFLSLQQGRLSLLAYIQRARHLVSCITAKPIDTTTQVHVFVSGMNAS' A
#
# COMPACT_ATOMS: atom_id res chain seq x y z
N MET A 1 7.61 30.50 -2.62
CA MET A 1 7.57 29.37 -3.61
C MET A 1 8.51 28.22 -3.25
N ALA A 2 9.75 28.48 -2.78
CA ALA A 2 10.68 27.41 -2.41
C ALA A 2 10.16 26.52 -1.25
N SER A 3 9.53 27.09 -0.21
CA SER A 3 9.00 26.28 0.90
C SER A 3 7.80 25.42 0.48
N MET A 4 6.83 25.96 -0.27
CA MET A 4 5.67 25.18 -0.74
C MET A 4 6.05 23.95 -1.58
N LYS A 5 7.11 24.03 -2.39
CA LYS A 5 7.62 22.87 -3.14
C LYS A 5 8.26 21.82 -2.23
N ALA A 6 8.91 22.24 -1.14
CA ALA A 6 9.47 21.32 -0.15
C ALA A 6 8.36 20.65 0.66
N ASP A 7 7.34 21.42 1.08
CA ASP A 7 6.18 20.93 1.82
C ASP A 7 5.39 19.90 1.00
N LEU A 8 5.17 20.18 -0.30
CA LEU A 8 4.56 19.22 -1.20
C LEU A 8 5.41 17.97 -1.36
N ARG A 9 6.73 18.10 -1.57
CA ARG A 9 7.62 16.94 -1.66
C ARG A 9 7.55 16.06 -0.43
N LEU A 10 7.58 16.66 0.76
CA LEU A 10 7.49 15.94 2.02
C LEU A 10 6.14 15.23 2.18
N ALA A 11 5.05 15.87 1.77
CA ALA A 11 3.70 15.30 1.84
C ALA A 11 3.47 14.16 0.84
N PHE A 12 4.19 14.16 -0.28
CA PHE A 12 4.15 13.12 -1.31
C PHE A 12 5.33 12.13 -1.22
N GLU A 13 6.24 12.31 -0.26
CA GLU A 13 7.32 11.38 -0.05
C GLU A 13 6.72 10.05 0.44
N PRO A 14 7.13 8.92 -0.14
CA PRO A 14 6.70 7.63 0.35
C PRO A 14 7.04 7.51 1.84
N PRO A 15 6.20 6.84 2.65
CA PRO A 15 6.54 6.53 4.02
C PRO A 15 7.95 5.93 4.07
N GLN A 16 8.83 6.51 4.89
CA GLN A 16 10.25 6.12 5.01
C GLN A 16 10.45 4.61 5.20
N ASP A 17 9.44 3.92 5.72
CA ASP A 17 9.47 2.49 5.97
C ASP A 17 8.71 1.68 4.90
N GLU A 18 9.22 1.68 3.67
CA GLU A 18 8.72 0.81 2.60
C GLU A 18 8.70 -0.67 3.02
N SER A 19 9.58 -1.07 3.94
CA SER A 19 9.65 -2.44 4.46
C SER A 19 8.42 -2.79 5.27
N VAL A 20 7.95 -1.86 6.12
CA VAL A 20 6.70 -1.99 6.87
C VAL A 20 5.50 -2.01 5.93
N GLN A 21 5.47 -1.13 4.92
CA GLN A 21 4.36 -1.12 3.95
C GLN A 21 4.29 -2.41 3.14
N ARG A 22 5.44 -2.93 2.71
CA ARG A 22 5.53 -4.23 2.03
C ARG A 22 5.06 -5.35 2.94
N SER A 23 5.53 -5.41 4.19
CA SER A 23 5.09 -6.42 5.16
C SER A 23 3.57 -6.35 5.42
N ALA A 24 3.04 -5.14 5.58
CA ALA A 24 1.61 -4.89 5.77
C ALA A 24 0.78 -5.30 4.54
N PHE A 25 1.30 -5.10 3.32
CA PHE A 25 0.64 -5.56 2.11
C PHE A 25 0.65 -7.09 2.03
N LEU A 26 1.80 -7.73 2.20
CA LEU A 26 1.94 -9.18 2.11
C LEU A 26 1.11 -9.95 3.15
N SER A 27 0.79 -9.33 4.27
CA SER A 27 -0.07 -9.88 5.33
C SER A 27 -1.53 -9.40 5.27
N LEU A 28 -1.92 -8.64 4.24
CA LEU A 28 -3.23 -8.01 4.14
C LEU A 28 -4.37 -9.03 4.02
N GLN A 29 -5.30 -8.98 4.97
CA GLN A 29 -6.54 -9.78 4.98
C GLN A 29 -7.76 -8.85 4.99
N GLN A 30 -8.86 -9.26 4.36
CA GLN A 30 -10.12 -8.49 4.40
C GLN A 30 -10.69 -8.48 5.82
N GLY A 31 -10.78 -9.66 6.46
CA GLY A 31 -11.31 -9.79 7.81
C GLY A 31 -12.67 -9.10 7.97
N ARG A 32 -12.74 -8.09 8.85
CA ARG A 32 -13.97 -7.30 9.09
C ARG A 32 -14.08 -6.03 8.24
N LEU A 33 -13.13 -5.77 7.33
CA LEU A 33 -13.17 -4.60 6.45
C LEU A 33 -14.29 -4.76 5.42
N SER A 34 -14.99 -3.66 5.13
CA SER A 34 -15.81 -3.60 3.92
C SER A 34 -14.92 -3.78 2.68
N LEU A 35 -15.48 -4.32 1.60
CA LEU A 35 -14.72 -4.55 0.37
C LEU A 35 -14.07 -3.25 -0.16
N LEU A 36 -14.77 -2.12 -0.05
CA LEU A 36 -14.23 -0.81 -0.43
C LEU A 36 -13.02 -0.41 0.43
N ALA A 37 -13.12 -0.57 1.76
CA ALA A 37 -12.02 -0.25 2.67
C ALA A 37 -10.82 -1.18 2.43
N TYR A 38 -11.06 -2.45 2.14
CA TYR A 38 -10.03 -3.42 1.76
C TYR A 38 -9.30 -3.00 0.47
N ILE A 39 -10.06 -2.67 -0.59
CA ILE A 39 -9.51 -2.20 -1.88
C ILE A 39 -8.70 -0.91 -1.71
N GLN A 40 -9.21 0.05 -0.94
CA GLN A 40 -8.50 1.30 -0.68
C GLN A 40 -7.20 1.06 0.09
N ARG A 41 -7.22 0.19 1.11
CA ARG A 41 -6.03 -0.16 1.89
C ARG A 41 -4.99 -0.87 1.03
N ALA A 42 -5.40 -1.87 0.23
CA ALA A 42 -4.50 -2.56 -0.69
C ALA A 42 -3.79 -1.58 -1.65
N ARG A 43 -4.56 -0.70 -2.30
CA ARG A 43 -4.01 0.31 -3.24
C ARG A 43 -3.06 1.28 -2.55
N HIS A 44 -3.41 1.73 -1.34
CA HIS A 44 -2.56 2.64 -0.58
C HIS A 44 -1.21 1.99 -0.24
N LEU A 45 -1.22 0.78 0.32
CA LEU A 45 0.00 0.06 0.70
C LEU A 45 0.93 -0.16 -0.51
N VAL A 46 0.38 -0.54 -1.67
CA VAL A 46 1.16 -0.68 -2.91
C VAL A 46 1.73 0.66 -3.36
N SER A 47 0.95 1.74 -3.31
CA SER A 47 1.40 3.08 -3.74
C SER A 47 2.55 3.63 -2.92
N CYS A 48 2.69 3.19 -1.67
CA CYS A 48 3.77 3.58 -0.77
C CYS A 48 5.10 2.85 -1.03
N ILE A 49 5.12 1.81 -1.88
CA ILE A 49 6.32 1.01 -2.18
C ILE A 49 6.84 1.43 -3.56
N THR A 50 7.75 2.40 -3.59
CA THR A 50 8.20 3.04 -4.83
C THR A 50 9.56 2.56 -5.31
N ALA A 51 10.51 2.30 -4.40
CA ALA A 51 11.88 1.97 -4.76
C ALA A 51 12.02 0.55 -5.33
N LYS A 52 11.25 -0.39 -4.78
CA LYS A 52 11.23 -1.80 -5.22
C LYS A 52 9.77 -2.29 -5.31
N PRO A 53 9.04 -1.96 -6.38
CA PRO A 53 7.63 -2.30 -6.49
C PRO A 53 7.43 -3.81 -6.42
N ILE A 54 6.30 -4.21 -5.84
CA ILE A 54 5.86 -5.62 -5.84
C ILE A 54 5.38 -5.95 -7.25
N ASP A 55 5.73 -7.12 -7.79
CA ASP A 55 5.27 -7.51 -9.11
C ASP A 55 3.74 -7.73 -9.13
N THR A 56 3.11 -7.50 -10.29
CA THR A 56 1.65 -7.56 -10.44
C THR A 56 1.09 -8.94 -10.07
N THR A 57 1.82 -10.02 -10.32
CA THR A 57 1.38 -11.38 -9.99
C THR A 57 1.27 -11.54 -8.47
N THR A 58 2.29 -11.11 -7.72
CA THR A 58 2.26 -11.11 -6.26
C THR A 58 1.17 -10.18 -5.72
N GLN A 59 0.98 -8.98 -6.31
CA GLN A 59 -0.09 -8.08 -5.90
C GLN A 59 -1.48 -8.70 -6.03
N VAL A 60 -1.77 -9.32 -7.18
CA VAL A 60 -3.04 -10.00 -7.43
C VAL A 60 -3.21 -11.19 -6.49
N HIS A 61 -2.15 -12.00 -6.31
CA HIS A 61 -2.21 -13.17 -5.44
C HIS A 61 -2.53 -12.79 -3.99
N VAL A 62 -1.82 -11.80 -3.43
CA VAL A 62 -2.06 -11.28 -2.07
C VAL A 62 -3.47 -10.70 -1.93
N PHE A 63 -3.90 -9.89 -2.90
CA PHE A 63 -5.23 -9.29 -2.88
C PHE A 63 -6.37 -10.31 -2.93
N VAL A 64 -6.28 -11.31 -3.81
CA VAL A 64 -7.33 -12.35 -3.93
C VAL A 64 -7.31 -13.28 -2.74
N SER A 65 -6.12 -13.69 -2.28
CA SER A 65 -5.99 -14.58 -1.11
C SER A 65 -6.50 -13.91 0.15
N GLY A 66 -6.17 -12.63 0.35
CA GLY A 66 -6.61 -11.86 1.50
C GLY A 66 -8.11 -11.56 1.54
N MET A 67 -8.75 -11.48 0.38
CA MET A 67 -10.21 -11.32 0.26
C MET A 67 -10.95 -12.59 0.72
N ASN A 68 -10.41 -13.76 0.38
CA ASN A 68 -11.05 -15.05 0.65
C ASN A 68 -10.79 -15.59 2.07
N ALA A 69 -9.87 -14.99 2.82
CA ALA A 69 -9.46 -15.43 4.15
C ALA A 69 -10.37 -14.89 5.29
N SER A 70 -11.66 -14.71 5.01
CA SER A 70 -12.64 -14.20 5.98
C SER A 70 -12.97 -15.23 7.07
#